data_AF-A0AA37XKI4-F1
#
_entry.id   AF-A0AA37XKI4-F1
#
_cell.length_a   1.000
_cell.length_b   1.000
_cell.length_c   1.000
_cell.angle_alpha   90.00
_cell.angle_beta   90.00
_cell.angle_gamma   90.00
#
_symmetry.space_group_name_H-M   'P 1'
#
loop_
_entity.id
_entity.type
_entity.pdbx_description
1 polymer ?
#
loop_
_entity_poly.entity_id
_entity_poly.type
_entity_poly.pdbx_seq_one_letter_code
_entity_poly.pdbx_strand_id
1 'polypeptide(L)'
;MEVDDIRGVQSSGSVQKLTTNRLIEEKGRVEGPGRAILYGTTEYFMDYFGLKSMQELPDIQAMEEELSTDIPLDLYADRYEETREEKGEN
;
A
#
# COMPACT_ATOMS: atom_id res chain seq x y z
N MET A 1 16.03 -2.10 2.67
CA MET A 1 15.70 -0.94 1.79
C MET A 1 14.64 -0.15 2.55
N GLU A 2 14.60 1.17 2.48
CA GLU A 2 13.62 1.96 3.26
C GLU A 2 12.16 1.52 3.02
N VAL A 3 11.85 1.10 1.78
CA VAL A 3 10.56 0.50 1.42
C VAL A 3 10.27 -0.79 2.20
N ASP A 4 11.27 -1.63 2.47
CA ASP A 4 11.12 -2.84 3.28
C ASP A 4 10.80 -2.47 4.74
N ASP A 5 11.44 -1.42 5.26
CA ASP A 5 11.28 -0.99 6.65
C ASP A 5 9.85 -0.47 6.90
N ILE A 6 9.27 0.25 5.93
CA ILE A 6 7.87 0.71 5.98
C ILE A 6 6.89 -0.47 5.84
N ARG A 7 7.17 -1.41 4.92
CA ARG A 7 6.24 -2.54 4.62
C ARG A 7 6.37 -3.72 5.59
N GLY A 8 7.44 -3.79 6.36
CA GLY A 8 7.77 -4.91 7.26
C GLY A 8 8.13 -6.22 6.54
N VAL A 9 8.29 -6.20 5.22
CA VAL A 9 8.60 -7.39 4.39
C VAL A 9 9.52 -7.04 3.24
N GLN A 10 10.24 -8.05 2.72
CA GLN A 10 11.13 -7.88 1.58
C GLN A 10 10.34 -7.47 0.31
N SER A 11 10.73 -6.35 -0.29
CA SER A 11 10.03 -5.72 -1.42
C SER A 11 10.76 -5.80 -2.76
N SER A 12 11.94 -6.43 -2.84
CA SER A 12 12.73 -6.41 -4.09
C SER A 12 12.01 -7.01 -5.30
N GLY A 13 11.19 -8.06 -5.11
CA GLY A 13 10.36 -8.63 -6.17
C GLY A 13 9.26 -7.67 -6.66
N SER A 14 8.66 -6.88 -5.75
CA SER A 14 7.70 -5.83 -6.11
C SER A 14 8.38 -4.71 -6.89
N VAL A 15 9.54 -4.24 -6.40
CA VAL A 15 10.33 -3.20 -7.07
C VAL A 15 10.71 -3.63 -8.49
N GLN A 16 11.21 -4.87 -8.66
CA GLN A 16 11.57 -5.39 -9.98
C GLN A 16 10.39 -5.43 -10.96
N LYS A 17 9.20 -5.85 -10.48
CA LYS A 17 7.99 -5.85 -11.30
C LYS A 17 7.57 -4.44 -11.71
N LEU A 18 7.58 -3.49 -10.78
CA LEU A 18 7.24 -2.09 -11.06
C LEU A 18 8.20 -1.46 -12.06
N THR A 19 9.50 -1.74 -11.95
CA THR A 19 10.51 -1.28 -12.92
C THR A 19 10.30 -1.91 -14.29
N THR A 20 10.04 -3.23 -14.35
CA THR A 20 9.76 -3.94 -15.62
C THR A 20 8.52 -3.38 -16.31
N ASN A 21 7.50 -3.03 -15.53
CA ASN A 21 6.27 -2.39 -16.02
C ASN A 21 6.42 -0.88 -16.28
N ARG A 22 7.63 -0.32 -16.13
CA ARG A 22 7.95 1.11 -16.34
C ARG A 22 7.14 2.07 -15.46
N LEU A 23 6.62 1.62 -14.34
CA LEU A 23 5.90 2.47 -13.39
C LEU A 23 6.86 3.25 -12.48
N ILE A 24 8.06 2.72 -12.25
CA ILE A 24 9.13 3.37 -11.49
C ILE A 24 10.47 3.28 -12.21
N GLU A 25 11.41 4.14 -11.87
CA GLU A 25 12.78 4.17 -12.39
C GLU A 25 13.81 4.61 -11.34
N GLU A 26 15.10 4.35 -11.60
CA GLU A 26 16.21 4.87 -10.80
C GLU A 26 16.35 6.38 -11.05
N LYS A 27 16.17 7.18 -9.99
CA LYS A 27 16.36 8.64 -10.00
C LYS A 27 17.73 9.07 -9.50
N GLY A 28 18.56 8.11 -9.06
CA GLY A 28 19.91 8.35 -8.58
C GLY A 28 20.27 7.41 -7.45
N ARG A 29 21.25 7.81 -6.64
CA ARG A 29 21.73 7.05 -5.50
C ARG A 29 21.92 7.95 -4.30
N VAL A 30 21.66 7.40 -3.12
CA VAL A 30 21.92 8.08 -1.85
C VAL A 30 23.42 8.25 -1.67
N GLU A 31 23.85 9.46 -1.29
CA GLU A 31 25.22 9.74 -0.87
C GLU A 31 25.46 9.13 0.52
N GLY A 32 26.44 8.22 0.63
CA GLY A 32 26.79 7.55 1.88
C GLY A 32 27.12 6.06 1.74
N PRO A 33 27.33 5.35 2.86
CA PRO A 33 27.70 3.95 2.86
C PRO A 33 26.63 3.09 2.16
N GLY A 34 27.05 2.23 1.24
CA GLY A 34 26.17 1.31 0.51
C GLY A 34 25.54 1.88 -0.77
N ARG A 35 25.55 3.20 -0.98
CA ARG A 35 25.06 3.89 -2.21
C ARG A 35 23.74 3.32 -2.74
N ALA A 36 22.74 3.29 -1.86
CA ALA A 36 21.42 2.73 -2.15
C ALA A 36 20.77 3.44 -3.34
N ILE A 37 20.05 2.68 -4.16
CA ILE A 37 19.31 3.19 -5.32
C ILE A 37 18.09 3.98 -4.84
N LEU A 38 17.90 5.19 -5.38
CA LEU A 38 16.70 5.97 -5.22
C LEU A 38 15.73 5.66 -6.36
N TYR A 39 14.53 5.21 -6.01
CA TYR A 39 13.45 4.97 -6.97
C TYR A 39 12.44 6.12 -6.96
N GLY A 40 11.90 6.44 -8.12
CA GLY A 40 10.79 7.39 -8.27
C GLY A 40 9.84 6.95 -9.37
N THR A 41 8.66 7.59 -9.46
CA THR A 41 7.70 7.36 -10.53
C THR A 41 8.20 7.87 -11.87
N THR A 42 7.69 7.28 -12.95
CA THR A 42 7.95 7.70 -14.33
C THR A 42 6.81 8.59 -14.85
N GLU A 43 6.98 9.16 -16.04
CA GLU A 43 5.86 9.79 -16.76
C GLU A 43 4.76 8.78 -17.10
N TYR A 44 5.15 7.53 -17.45
CA TYR A 44 4.18 6.46 -17.75
C TYR A 44 3.29 6.11 -16.56
N PHE A 45 3.78 6.26 -15.33
CA PHE A 45 2.93 6.15 -14.14
C PHE A 45 1.76 7.14 -14.20
N MET A 46 2.02 8.40 -14.56
CA MET A 46 0.97 9.42 -14.64
C MET A 46 -0.07 9.04 -15.68
N ASP A 47 0.37 8.64 -16.88
CA ASP A 47 -0.50 8.18 -17.96
C ASP A 47 -1.32 6.95 -17.56
N TYR A 48 -0.69 5.97 -16.88
CA TYR A 48 -1.33 4.73 -16.46
C TYR A 48 -2.45 4.98 -15.44
N PHE A 49 -2.25 5.92 -14.52
CA PHE A 49 -3.23 6.30 -13.51
C PHE A 49 -4.16 7.45 -13.95
N GLY A 50 -3.98 7.99 -15.16
CA GLY A 50 -4.79 9.09 -15.68
C GLY A 50 -4.57 10.42 -14.96
N LEU A 51 -3.40 10.62 -14.37
CA LEU A 51 -3.00 11.82 -13.64
C LEU A 51 -2.26 12.78 -14.57
N LYS A 52 -2.44 14.09 -14.41
CA LYS A 52 -1.64 15.10 -15.12
C LYS A 52 -0.36 15.45 -14.38
N SER A 53 -0.34 15.21 -13.07
CA SER A 53 0.80 15.55 -12.20
C SER A 53 0.70 14.84 -10.85
N MET A 54 1.80 14.82 -10.09
CA MET A 54 1.85 14.28 -8.73
C MET A 54 0.90 15.00 -7.76
N GLN A 55 0.53 16.26 -8.04
CA GLN A 55 -0.37 17.04 -7.18
C GLN A 55 -1.82 16.58 -7.24
N GLU A 56 -2.18 15.76 -8.23
CA GLU A 56 -3.52 15.17 -8.36
C GLU A 56 -3.68 13.87 -7.55
N LEU A 57 -2.61 13.40 -6.90
CA LEU A 57 -2.72 12.28 -5.97
C LEU A 57 -3.59 12.69 -4.77
N PRO A 58 -4.45 11.78 -4.26
CA PRO A 58 -5.23 12.04 -3.06
C PRO A 58 -4.35 12.37 -1.85
N ASP A 59 -4.87 13.20 -0.96
CA ASP A 59 -4.19 13.52 0.30
C ASP A 59 -4.18 12.29 1.22
N ILE A 60 -2.99 11.91 1.70
CA ILE A 60 -2.80 10.71 2.51
C ILE A 60 -3.52 10.83 3.86
N GLN A 61 -3.54 12.02 4.48
CA GLN A 61 -4.19 12.20 5.79
C GLN A 61 -5.70 12.06 5.65
N ALA A 62 -6.28 12.64 4.60
CA ALA A 62 -7.70 12.49 4.30
C ALA A 62 -8.07 11.01 4.02
N MET A 63 -7.22 10.26 3.33
CA MET A 63 -7.45 8.84 3.08
C MET A 63 -7.38 7.99 4.35
N GLU A 64 -6.43 8.26 5.25
CA GLU A 64 -6.34 7.51 6.51
C GLU A 64 -7.59 7.68 7.37
N GLU A 65 -8.15 8.89 7.42
CA GLU A 65 -9.42 9.15 8.10
C GLU A 65 -10.57 8.33 7.47
N GLU A 66 -10.69 8.32 6.14
CA GLU A 66 -11.73 7.59 5.42
C GLU A 66 -11.60 6.06 5.57
N LEU A 67 -10.38 5.50 5.51
CA LEU A 67 -10.15 4.07 5.73
C LEU A 67 -10.41 3.63 7.17
N SER A 68 -10.25 4.53 8.14
CA SER A 68 -10.54 4.23 9.55
C SER A 68 -12.04 4.10 9.83
N THR A 69 -12.88 4.70 8.97
CA THR A 69 -14.34 4.75 9.15
C THR A 69 -15.10 3.54 8.59
N ASP A 70 -14.51 2.71 7.73
CA ASP A 70 -15.27 1.78 6.86
C ASP A 70 -15.09 0.27 7.12
N ILE A 71 -14.59 -0.14 8.28
CA ILE A 71 -14.74 -1.54 8.72
C ILE A 71 -15.53 -1.57 10.03
N PRO A 72 -16.85 -1.81 9.98
CA PRO A 72 -17.60 -2.24 11.14
C PRO A 72 -16.96 -3.53 11.67
N LEU A 73 -16.42 -3.46 12.89
CA LEU A 73 -15.87 -4.63 13.62
C LEU A 73 -16.90 -5.77 13.74
N ASP A 74 -18.19 -5.45 13.53
CA ASP A 74 -19.34 -6.34 13.64
C ASP A 74 -19.71 -7.13 12.37
N LEU A 75 -18.96 -7.03 11.26
CA LEU A 75 -19.23 -7.87 10.07
C LEU A 75 -19.12 -9.39 10.32
N TYR A 76 -18.52 -9.77 11.46
CA TYR A 76 -18.47 -11.16 11.94
C TYR A 76 -19.25 -11.39 13.23
N ALA A 77 -19.89 -10.37 13.84
CA ALA A 77 -20.60 -10.51 15.11
C ALA A 77 -21.80 -11.45 15.00
N ASP A 78 -22.58 -11.32 13.93
CA ASP A 78 -23.75 -12.17 13.66
C ASP A 78 -23.38 -13.66 13.67
N ARG A 79 -22.20 -14.03 13.14
CA ARG A 79 -21.73 -15.42 13.08
C ARG A 79 -21.30 -15.97 14.46
N TYR A 80 -20.88 -15.10 15.38
CA TYR A 80 -20.54 -15.52 16.75
C TYR A 80 -21.77 -15.67 17.64
N GLU A 81 -22.86 -14.95 17.36
CA GLU A 81 -24.11 -15.10 18.09
C GLU A 81 -24.83 -16.42 17.72
N GLU A 82 -24.87 -16.78 16.44
CA GLU A 82 -25.42 -18.07 15.97
C GLU A 82 -24.76 -19.28 16.66
N THR A 83 -23.43 -19.27 16.81
CA THR A 83 -22.70 -20.38 17.47
C THR A 83 -22.93 -20.48 19.00
N ARG A 84 -23.46 -19.43 19.63
CA ARG A 84 -23.80 -19.42 21.06
C ARG A 84 -25.21 -19.94 21.32
N GLU A 85 -26.14 -19.70 20.41
CA GLU A 85 -27.52 -20.17 20.52
C GLU A 85 -27.62 -21.69 20.29
N GLU A 86 -26.86 -22.26 19.34
CA GLU A 86 -26.88 -23.70 19.04
C GLU A 86 -26.34 -24.60 20.17
N LYS A 87 -25.58 -24.05 21.14
CA LYS A 87 -25.04 -24.81 22.28
C LYS A 87 -25.87 -24.69 23.57
N GLY A 88 -26.95 -23.92 23.55
CA GLY A 88 -27.83 -23.70 24.72
C GLY A 88 -28.96 -24.73 24.87
N GLU A 89 -29.22 -25.55 23.86
CA GLU A 89 -30.28 -26.58 23.88
C GLU A 89 -29.69 -27.99 23.97
N ASN A 90 -29.19 -28.37 25.15
CA ASN A 90 -29.19 -29.77 25.61
C ASN A 90 -29.07 -29.86 27.13
#